data_AF-A0A1B8NY05-F1
#
_entry.id   AF-A0A1B8NY05-F1
#
_cell.length_a   1.000
_cell.length_b   1.000
_cell.length_c   1.000
_cell.angle_alpha   90.00
_cell.angle_beta   90.00
_cell.angle_gamma   90.00
#
_symmetry.space_group_name_H-M   'P 1'
#
loop_
_entity.id
_entity.type
_entity.pdbx_description
1 polymer ?
#
loop_
_entity_poly.entity_id
_entity_poly.type
_entity_poly.pdbx_seq_one_letter_code
_entity_poly.pdbx_strand_id
1 'polypeptide(L)'
;MPQRSLDLVTKQTSPPKPFSDGTLINAMKNAARFEPNPKLKARLKESAGIGTEATRAGIIETLLKRGFLKKKGRTLVSTPLGQQLIDALPEVVTNPGMTALWEQALDSVAAGELSLEDFMARQQTLVERLIDQARSATINLPKEPTKACPECGAR
;
A
#
# COMPACT_ATOMS: atom_id res chain seq x y z
N MET A 1 -45.13 -23.55 -19.15
CA MET A 1 -44.01 -23.65 -20.12
C MET A 1 -42.83 -24.29 -19.41
N PRO A 2 -42.35 -25.49 -19.80
CA PRO A 2 -41.20 -26.11 -19.15
C PRO A 2 -39.90 -25.55 -19.74
N GLN A 3 -38.95 -25.10 -18.90
CA GLN A 3 -37.60 -24.73 -19.33
C GLN A 3 -36.87 -25.99 -19.85
N ARG A 4 -36.35 -25.93 -21.08
CA ARG A 4 -35.93 -27.11 -21.86
C ARG A 4 -34.41 -27.23 -22.09
N SER A 5 -33.57 -26.52 -21.34
CA SER A 5 -32.12 -26.75 -21.34
C SER A 5 -31.48 -26.22 -20.05
N LEU A 6 -30.59 -27.01 -19.45
CA LEU A 6 -29.63 -26.56 -18.44
C LEU A 6 -28.28 -26.39 -19.15
N ASP A 7 -27.84 -25.15 -19.31
CA ASP A 7 -26.50 -24.86 -19.81
C ASP A 7 -25.52 -24.85 -18.64
N LEU A 8 -24.71 -25.91 -18.53
CA LEU A 8 -23.62 -26.00 -17.57
C LEU A 8 -22.46 -25.11 -18.04
N VAL A 9 -22.40 -23.88 -17.50
CA VAL A 9 -21.31 -22.95 -17.76
C VAL A 9 -20.15 -23.22 -16.80
N THR A 10 -19.10 -23.86 -17.30
CA THR A 10 -17.83 -23.98 -16.59
C THR A 10 -17.11 -22.62 -16.59
N LYS A 11 -16.83 -22.09 -15.40
CA LYS A 11 -16.10 -20.83 -15.22
C LYS A 11 -14.74 -21.10 -14.58
N GLN A 12 -13.75 -20.31 -14.96
CA GLN A 12 -12.44 -20.28 -14.31
C GLN A 12 -12.22 -18.93 -13.65
N THR A 13 -11.52 -18.93 -12.52
CA THR A 13 -11.06 -17.67 -11.90
C THR A 13 -9.92 -17.09 -12.72
N SER A 14 -9.74 -15.78 -12.63
CA SER A 14 -8.60 -15.09 -13.24
C SER A 14 -7.83 -14.36 -12.16
N PRO A 15 -6.50 -14.23 -12.29
CA PRO A 15 -5.71 -13.45 -11.35
C PRO A 15 -6.18 -11.98 -11.34
N PRO A 16 -5.97 -11.26 -10.23
CA PRO A 16 -6.26 -9.83 -10.16
C PRO A 16 -5.54 -9.07 -11.27
N LYS A 17 -6.24 -8.09 -11.87
CA LYS A 17 -5.64 -7.25 -12.90
C LYS A 17 -4.54 -6.37 -12.28
N PRO A 18 -3.38 -6.20 -12.94
CA PRO A 18 -2.37 -5.25 -12.50
C PRO A 18 -2.92 -3.82 -12.42
N PHE A 19 -2.28 -2.99 -11.61
CA PHE A 19 -2.63 -1.58 -11.55
C PHE A 19 -2.18 -0.83 -12.80
N SER A 20 -2.88 0.25 -13.14
CA SER A 20 -2.46 1.35 -14.00
C SER A 20 -2.42 2.62 -13.16
N ASP A 21 -1.96 3.75 -13.70
CA ASP A 21 -1.98 5.02 -12.99
C ASP A 21 -3.38 5.33 -12.43
N GLY A 22 -4.43 5.21 -13.26
CA GLY A 22 -5.81 5.47 -12.86
C GLY A 22 -6.38 4.47 -11.85
N THR A 23 -6.09 3.17 -12.01
CA THR A 23 -6.61 2.17 -11.06
C THR A 23 -5.86 2.20 -9.73
N LEU A 24 -4.60 2.62 -9.71
CA LEU A 24 -3.84 2.87 -8.48
C LEU A 24 -4.33 4.11 -7.75
N ILE A 25 -4.57 5.23 -8.45
CA ILE A 25 -5.19 6.43 -7.86
C ILE A 25 -6.55 6.07 -7.24
N ASN A 26 -7.36 5.29 -7.96
CA ASN A 26 -8.64 4.82 -7.43
C ASN A 26 -8.45 3.89 -6.21
N ALA A 27 -7.39 3.08 -6.18
CA ALA A 27 -7.04 2.26 -5.01
C ALA A 27 -6.66 3.12 -3.81
N MET A 28 -5.89 4.20 -4.01
CA MET A 28 -5.50 5.15 -2.97
C MET A 28 -6.73 5.86 -2.38
N LYS A 29 -7.65 6.32 -3.24
CA LYS A 29 -8.94 6.91 -2.82
C LYS A 29 -9.79 5.94 -2.00
N ASN A 30 -9.75 4.65 -2.35
CA ASN A 30 -10.56 3.61 -1.71
C ASN A 30 -9.72 2.70 -0.82
N ALA A 31 -8.67 3.24 -0.18
CA ALA A 31 -7.72 2.46 0.62
C ALA A 31 -8.40 1.64 1.73
N ALA A 32 -9.55 2.10 2.24
CA ALA A 32 -10.41 1.41 3.19
C ALA A 32 -10.73 -0.05 2.80
N ARG A 33 -10.70 -0.43 1.52
CA ARG A 33 -10.94 -1.82 1.10
C ARG A 33 -9.82 -2.78 1.48
N PHE A 34 -8.63 -2.26 1.76
CA PHE A 34 -7.43 -3.02 2.14
C PHE A 34 -7.21 -3.06 3.66
N GLU A 35 -8.09 -2.41 4.44
CA GLU A 35 -8.01 -2.39 5.89
C GLU A 35 -9.02 -3.40 6.49
N PRO A 36 -8.56 -4.43 7.22
CA PRO A 36 -9.44 -5.38 7.87
C PRO A 36 -10.15 -4.82 9.11
N ASN A 37 -9.54 -3.88 9.84
CA ASN A 37 -10.11 -3.32 11.07
C ASN A 37 -11.31 -2.41 10.75
N PRO A 38 -12.53 -2.72 11.23
CA PRO A 38 -13.73 -1.93 10.91
C PRO A 38 -13.65 -0.46 11.32
N LYS A 39 -12.98 -0.13 12.43
CA LYS A 39 -12.85 1.24 12.91
C LYS A 39 -11.92 2.06 12.01
N LEU A 40 -10.74 1.53 11.69
CA LEU A 40 -9.78 2.18 10.81
C LEU A 40 -10.32 2.30 9.38
N LYS A 41 -11.06 1.28 8.93
CA LYS A 41 -11.78 1.30 7.65
C LYS A 41 -12.81 2.42 7.56
N ALA A 42 -13.57 2.69 8.63
CA ALA A 42 -14.52 3.79 8.66
C ALA A 42 -13.78 5.13 8.52
N ARG A 43 -12.69 5.32 9.27
CA ARG A 43 -11.85 6.52 9.18
C ARG A 43 -11.28 6.75 7.78
N LEU A 44 -10.73 5.72 7.14
CA LEU A 44 -10.23 5.82 5.77
C LEU A 44 -11.32 6.20 4.75
N LYS A 45 -12.60 5.89 5.02
CA LYS A 45 -13.70 6.34 4.16
C LYS A 45 -14.02 7.82 4.38
N GLU A 46 -14.02 8.26 5.64
CA GLU A 46 -14.22 9.65 6.03
C GLU A 46 -13.12 10.55 5.44
N SER A 47 -11.86 10.13 5.51
CA SER A 47 -10.68 10.86 4.99
C SER A 47 -10.48 10.73 3.47
N ALA A 48 -11.41 10.11 2.75
CA ALA A 48 -11.31 9.82 1.31
C ALA A 48 -10.05 9.02 0.89
N GLY A 49 -9.57 8.13 1.77
CA GLY A 49 -8.48 7.19 1.52
C GLY A 49 -7.12 7.72 1.98
N ILE A 50 -6.07 7.39 1.21
CA ILE A 50 -4.70 7.88 1.45
C ILE A 50 -4.34 9.01 0.48
N GLY A 51 -3.79 10.08 1.05
CA GLY A 51 -3.46 11.31 0.33
C GLY A 51 -4.67 12.05 -0.23
N THR A 52 -4.45 13.25 -0.73
CA THR A 52 -5.47 14.11 -1.33
C THR A 52 -5.48 13.98 -2.86
N GLU A 53 -6.55 14.41 -3.51
CA GLU A 53 -6.65 14.42 -4.98
C GLU A 53 -5.43 15.08 -5.64
N ALA A 54 -4.97 16.21 -5.10
CA ALA A 54 -3.84 16.97 -5.59
C ALA A 54 -2.47 16.26 -5.44
N THR A 55 -2.34 15.31 -4.52
CA THR A 55 -1.03 14.72 -4.17
C THR A 55 -0.81 13.32 -4.73
N ARG A 56 -1.88 12.57 -5.03
CA ARG A 56 -1.78 11.15 -5.44
C ARG A 56 -0.94 10.94 -6.69
N ALA A 57 -1.14 11.75 -7.73
CA ALA A 57 -0.38 11.63 -8.98
C ALA A 57 1.12 11.87 -8.73
N GLY A 58 1.47 12.91 -7.96
CA GLY A 58 2.85 13.23 -7.61
C GLY A 58 3.54 12.14 -6.77
N ILE A 59 2.81 11.46 -5.88
CA ILE A 59 3.34 10.31 -5.14
C ILE A 59 3.68 9.15 -6.10
N ILE A 60 2.80 8.82 -7.05
CA ILE A 60 3.07 7.77 -8.04
C ILE A 60 4.30 8.12 -8.90
N GLU A 61 4.42 9.37 -9.34
CA GLU A 61 5.61 9.86 -10.06
C GLU A 61 6.87 9.74 -9.23
N THR A 62 6.80 10.04 -7.93
CA THR A 62 7.93 9.88 -7.01
C THR A 62 8.36 8.41 -6.89
N LEU A 63 7.41 7.49 -6.77
CA LEU A 63 7.70 6.04 -6.70
C LEU A 63 8.33 5.52 -8.00
N LEU A 64 7.91 6.04 -9.16
CA LEU A 64 8.53 5.75 -10.45
C LEU A 64 9.95 6.32 -10.52
N LYS A 65 10.15 7.59 -10.14
CA LYS A 65 11.46 8.27 -10.16
C LYS A 65 12.48 7.60 -9.24
N ARG A 66 12.04 7.08 -8.09
CA ARG A 66 12.87 6.32 -7.14
C ARG A 66 13.12 4.88 -7.57
N GLY A 67 12.51 4.42 -8.66
CA GLY A 67 12.69 3.07 -9.19
C GLY A 67 12.00 1.98 -8.37
N PHE A 68 11.02 2.32 -7.52
CA PHE A 68 10.22 1.33 -6.78
C PHE A 68 9.08 0.76 -7.62
N LEU A 69 8.58 1.55 -8.57
CA LEU A 69 7.63 1.13 -9.59
C LEU A 69 8.25 1.28 -10.99
N LYS A 70 7.76 0.50 -11.95
CA LYS A 70 8.04 0.68 -13.38
C LYS A 70 6.77 0.51 -14.21
N LYS A 71 6.74 1.17 -15.38
CA LYS A 71 5.66 1.00 -16.36
C LYS A 71 5.96 -0.21 -17.26
N LYS A 72 4.99 -1.11 -17.42
CA LYS A 72 4.99 -2.20 -18.40
C LYS A 72 3.77 -2.01 -19.30
N GLY A 73 3.97 -1.35 -20.43
CA GLY A 73 2.87 -0.86 -21.26
C GLY A 73 2.00 0.13 -20.47
N ARG A 74 0.70 -0.16 -20.36
CA ARG A 74 -0.26 0.67 -19.59
C ARG A 74 -0.37 0.30 -18.11
N THR A 75 0.43 -0.66 -17.64
CA THR A 75 0.38 -1.18 -16.27
C THR A 75 1.56 -0.71 -15.45
N LEU A 76 1.36 -0.58 -14.14
CA LEU A 76 2.36 -0.34 -13.12
C LEU A 76 2.70 -1.66 -12.44
N VAL A 77 3.99 -1.96 -12.32
CA VAL A 77 4.49 -3.14 -11.61
C VAL A 77 5.58 -2.71 -10.64
N SER A 78 5.63 -3.35 -9.47
CA SER A 78 6.73 -3.14 -8.53
C SER A 78 8.04 -3.68 -9.11
N THR A 79 9.14 -3.00 -8.80
CA THR A 79 10.48 -3.48 -9.13
C THR A 79 10.98 -4.40 -8.02
N PRO A 80 12.04 -5.19 -8.27
CA PRO A 80 12.72 -5.93 -7.20
C PRO A 80 13.12 -5.01 -6.04
N LEU A 81 13.65 -3.82 -6.33
CA LEU A 81 13.98 -2.83 -5.31
C LEU A 81 12.77 -2.39 -4.49
N GLY A 82 11.63 -2.13 -5.13
CA GLY A 82 10.40 -1.76 -4.44
C GLY A 82 9.86 -2.89 -3.54
N GLN A 83 9.94 -4.14 -3.99
CA GLN A 83 9.54 -5.31 -3.20
C GLN A 83 10.45 -5.48 -1.98
N GLN A 84 11.77 -5.39 -2.17
CA GLN A 84 12.75 -5.47 -1.09
C GLN A 84 12.54 -4.40 -0.03
N LEU A 85 12.23 -3.17 -0.45
CA LEU A 85 11.92 -2.10 0.49
C LEU A 85 10.69 -2.45 1.34
N ILE A 86 9.62 -2.96 0.73
CA ILE A 86 8.41 -3.38 1.44
C ILE A 86 8.72 -4.53 2.40
N ASP A 87 9.49 -5.53 1.97
CA ASP A 87 9.85 -6.69 2.80
C ASP A 87 10.74 -6.31 4.00
N ALA A 88 11.52 -5.23 3.86
CA ALA A 88 12.38 -4.71 4.93
C ALA A 88 11.64 -3.82 5.94
N LEU A 89 10.43 -3.36 5.61
CA LEU A 89 9.67 -2.44 6.45
C LEU A 89 8.72 -3.21 7.40
N PRO A 90 8.54 -2.74 8.64
CA PRO A 90 7.51 -3.28 9.52
C PRO A 90 6.11 -3.12 8.90
N GLU A 91 5.25 -4.12 9.09
CA GLU A 91 3.90 -4.15 8.53
C GLU A 91 3.12 -2.86 8.81
N VAL A 92 3.23 -2.34 10.04
CA VAL A 92 2.55 -1.11 10.47
C VAL A 92 2.81 0.08 9.56
N VAL A 93 4.02 0.22 8.99
CA VAL A 93 4.41 1.34 8.13
C VAL A 93 3.85 1.18 6.70
N THR A 94 3.64 -0.06 6.28
CA THR A 94 3.13 -0.40 4.94
C THR A 94 1.60 -0.48 4.87
N ASN A 95 0.94 -0.50 6.04
CA ASN A 95 -0.50 -0.67 6.15
C ASN A 95 -1.24 0.69 6.14
N PRO A 96 -2.28 0.88 5.31
CA PRO A 96 -3.04 2.14 5.25
C PRO A 96 -3.75 2.52 6.56
N GLY A 97 -4.02 1.57 7.46
CA GLY A 97 -4.60 1.83 8.77
C GLY A 97 -3.77 2.77 9.63
N MET A 98 -2.45 2.81 9.45
CA MET A 98 -1.58 3.77 10.14
C MET A 98 -1.91 5.21 9.73
N THR A 99 -2.18 5.46 8.45
CA THR A 99 -2.66 6.78 7.99
C THR A 99 -3.98 7.15 8.65
N ALA A 100 -4.90 6.19 8.79
CA ALA A 100 -6.19 6.43 9.45
C ALA A 100 -6.04 6.88 10.91
N LEU A 101 -5.08 6.28 11.63
CA LEU A 101 -4.75 6.65 13.01
C LEU A 101 -4.16 8.07 13.09
N TRP A 102 -3.32 8.44 12.14
CA TRP A 102 -2.74 9.78 12.08
C TRP A 102 -3.79 10.85 11.80
N GLU A 103 -4.65 10.65 10.80
CA GLU A 103 -5.74 11.58 10.51
C GLU A 103 -6.65 11.76 11.73
N GLN A 104 -7.01 10.67 12.42
CA GLN A 104 -7.77 10.76 13.66
C GLN A 104 -7.05 11.58 14.75
N ALA A 105 -5.74 11.38 14.92
CA ALA A 105 -4.98 12.13 15.92
C ALA A 105 -4.87 13.61 15.55
N LEU A 106 -4.71 13.93 14.27
CA LEU A 106 -4.70 15.30 13.76
C LEU A 106 -6.06 15.99 13.94
N ASP A 107 -7.17 15.27 13.72
CA ASP A 107 -8.52 15.78 14.01
C ASP A 107 -8.69 16.10 15.50
N SER A 108 -8.23 15.24 16.41
CA SER A 108 -8.27 15.51 17.86
C SER A 108 -7.40 16.71 18.24
N VAL A 109 -6.28 16.95 17.55
CA VAL A 109 -5.50 18.17 17.73
C VAL A 109 -6.27 19.41 17.26
N ALA A 110 -6.89 19.34 16.08
CA ALA A 110 -7.70 20.42 15.54
C ALA A 110 -8.93 20.75 16.43
N ALA A 111 -9.50 19.73 17.08
CA ALA A 111 -10.61 19.88 18.02
C ALA A 111 -10.18 20.33 19.43
N GLY A 112 -8.87 20.39 19.71
CA GLY A 112 -8.35 20.74 21.04
C GLY A 112 -8.45 19.62 22.09
N GLU A 113 -8.78 18.39 21.68
CA GLU A 113 -8.88 17.20 22.54
C GLU A 113 -7.51 16.56 22.82
N LEU A 114 -6.55 16.78 21.92
CA LEU A 114 -5.15 16.35 22.05
C LEU A 114 -4.24 17.57 21.87
N SER A 115 -3.30 17.78 22.78
CA SER A 115 -2.33 18.87 22.58
C SER A 115 -1.37 18.53 21.44
N LEU A 116 -0.89 19.56 20.73
CA LEU A 116 0.13 19.38 19.71
C LEU A 116 1.42 18.77 20.31
N GLU A 117 1.76 19.16 21.54
CA GLU A 117 2.92 18.63 22.26
C GLU A 117 2.80 17.11 22.49
N ASP A 118 1.65 16.65 22.99
CA ASP A 118 1.38 15.22 23.20
C ASP A 118 1.38 14.45 21.89
N PHE A 119 0.81 15.02 20.83
CA PHE A 119 0.85 14.42 19.50
C PHE A 119 2.30 14.24 19.02
N MET A 120 3.12 15.28 19.12
CA MET A 120 4.52 15.24 18.70
C MET A 120 5.35 14.26 19.54
N ALA A 121 5.15 14.20 20.85
CA ALA A 121 5.82 13.25 21.73
C ALA A 121 5.50 11.78 21.34
N ARG A 122 4.24 11.50 20.97
CA ARG A 122 3.84 10.18 20.46
C ARG A 122 4.52 9.85 19.13
N GLN A 123 4.61 10.81 18.20
CA GLN A 123 5.30 10.60 16.93
C GLN A 123 6.79 10.35 17.13
N GLN A 124 7.45 11.11 18.02
CA GLN A 124 8.86 10.90 18.34
C GLN A 124 9.10 9.49 18.89
N THR A 125 8.29 9.07 19.87
CA THR A 125 8.39 7.71 20.45
C THR A 125 8.22 6.62 19.40
N LEU A 126 7.29 6.81 18.46
CA LEU A 126 7.08 5.88 17.35
C LEU A 126 8.29 5.82 16.41
N VAL A 127 8.85 6.98 16.03
CA VAL A 127 10.02 7.06 15.16
C VAL A 127 11.24 6.41 15.82
N GLU A 128 11.48 6.68 17.11
CA GLU A 128 12.56 6.04 17.87
C GLU A 128 12.45 4.52 17.85
N ARG A 129 11.25 3.98 18.11
CA ARG A 129 10.98 2.53 18.03
C ARG A 129 11.23 1.96 16.63
N LEU A 130 10.81 2.66 15.58
CA LEU A 130 11.03 2.22 14.20
C LEU A 130 12.53 2.24 13.84
N ILE A 131 13.28 3.22 14.33
CA ILE A 131 14.74 3.29 14.15
C ILE A 131 15.41 2.12 14.86
N ASP A 132 15.03 1.82 16.10
CA ASP A 132 15.61 0.70 16.86
C ASP A 132 15.32 -0.64 16.17
N GLN A 133 14.08 -0.82 15.69
CA GLN A 133 13.73 -1.99 14.87
C GLN A 133 14.60 -2.06 13.62
N ALA A 134 14.75 -0.96 12.89
CA ALA A 134 15.57 -0.92 11.68
C ALA A 134 17.05 -1.21 11.94
N ARG A 135 17.60 -0.80 13.09
CA ARG A 135 18.99 -1.13 13.49
C ARG A 135 19.19 -2.63 13.72
N SER A 136 18.17 -3.31 14.22
CA SER A 136 18.19 -4.75 14.47
C SER A 136 17.76 -5.60 13.27
N ALA A 137 17.13 -4.98 12.27
CA ALA A 137 16.59 -5.67 11.11
C ALA A 137 17.71 -6.17 10.20
N THR A 138 17.70 -7.47 9.89
CA THR A 138 18.56 -8.05 8.86
C THR A 138 17.86 -7.89 7.51
N ILE A 139 18.30 -6.92 6.71
CA ILE A 139 17.77 -6.74 5.35
C ILE A 139 18.38 -7.84 4.47
N ASN A 140 17.59 -8.89 4.21
CA ASN A 140 17.95 -9.92 3.24
C ASN A 140 17.78 -9.36 1.83
N LEU A 141 18.82 -8.70 1.33
CA LEU A 141 18.90 -8.33 -0.08
C LEU A 141 18.97 -9.62 -0.93
N PRO A 142 18.09 -9.79 -1.93
CA PRO A 142 18.22 -10.87 -2.89
C PRO A 142 19.59 -10.76 -3.54
N LYS A 143 20.38 -11.83 -3.41
CA LYS A 143 21.57 -12.01 -4.25
C LYS A 143 21.09 -12.01 -5.70
N GLU A 144 21.79 -11.30 -6.60
CA GLU A 144 21.47 -11.37 -8.02
C GLU A 144 21.31 -12.85 -8.43
N PRO A 145 20.23 -13.22 -9.14
CA PRO A 145 20.04 -14.59 -9.58
C PRO A 145 21.23 -15.05 -10.41
N THR A 146 22.09 -15.87 -9.78
CA THR A 146 23.30 -16.43 -10.40
C THR A 146 22.99 -17.31 -11.62
N LYS A 147 21.72 -17.67 -11.86
CA LYS A 147 21.27 -18.45 -13.02
C LYS A 147 19.95 -17.89 -13.55
N ALA A 148 19.84 -17.79 -14.86
CA ALA A 148 18.59 -17.40 -15.52
C ALA A 148 17.51 -18.47 -15.31
N CYS A 149 16.28 -18.05 -15.05
CA CYS A 149 15.13 -18.94 -14.94
C CYS A 149 14.92 -19.68 -16.29
N PRO A 150 14.85 -21.02 -16.30
CA PRO A 150 14.68 -21.78 -17.55
C PRO A 150 13.30 -21.62 -18.19
N GLU A 151 12.29 -21.16 -17.45
CA GLU A 151 10.93 -20.97 -17.98
C GLU A 151 10.65 -19.56 -18.50
N CYS A 152 11.22 -18.53 -17.88
CA CYS A 152 10.93 -17.14 -18.25
C CYS A 152 12.16 -16.30 -18.63
N GLY A 153 13.36 -16.86 -18.55
CA GLY A 153 14.61 -16.19 -18.89
C GLY A 153 14.98 -15.01 -17.98
N ALA A 154 14.19 -14.74 -16.93
CA ALA A 154 14.49 -13.71 -15.96
C ALA A 154 15.79 -14.08 -15.22
N ARG A 155 16.75 -13.15 -15.26
CA ARG A 155 17.92 -13.11 -14.39
C ARG A 155 17.64 -12.25 -13.18
#